data_AF-A0A0S7BFL6-F1
#
_entry.id   AF-A0A0S7BFL6-F1
#
_cell.length_a   1.000
_cell.length_b   1.000
_cell.length_c   1.000
_cell.angle_alpha   90.00
_cell.angle_beta   90.00
_cell.angle_gamma   90.00
#
_symmetry.space_group_name_H-M   'P 1'
#
loop_
_entity.id
_entity.type
_entity.pdbx_description
1 polymer ?
#
loop_
_entity_poly.entity_id
_entity_poly.type
_entity_poly.pdbx_seq_one_letter_code
_entity_poly.pdbx_strand_id
1 'polypeptide(L)'
;MRKSIRIGWLGLAIGLLAACSPRSASPLPPDLATGTAVVSAKFTQAAELTANPIPPNAVESYPTLDWTNWTPATGEITAADNGQTFEIGITSRISVVLDAAQYPLANLVLHCQPADALGGITNVESVPPQYYVVRYEGVQPGQCSLQNGDFEVTIKVVAQP
;
A
#
# COMPACT_ATOMS: atom_id res chain seq x y z
N MET A 1 -9.85 24.98 -69.62
CA MET A 1 -10.67 24.18 -68.67
C MET A 1 -10.88 25.02 -67.41
N ARG A 2 -12.14 25.12 -66.97
CA ARG A 2 -12.72 25.35 -65.60
C ARG A 2 -11.74 25.83 -64.49
N LYS A 3 -12.04 26.76 -63.59
CA LYS A 3 -13.33 27.24 -63.04
C LYS A 3 -13.06 28.47 -62.14
N SER A 4 -13.94 29.47 -62.19
CA SER A 4 -14.12 30.52 -61.18
C SER A 4 -14.87 29.99 -59.94
N ILE A 5 -14.80 30.69 -58.79
CA ILE A 5 -15.94 31.19 -57.96
C ILE A 5 -15.61 31.40 -56.45
N ARG A 6 -15.72 32.69 -56.06
CA ARG A 6 -16.40 33.38 -54.93
C ARG A 6 -15.91 33.39 -53.47
N ILE A 7 -16.02 34.64 -52.99
CA ILE A 7 -15.90 35.29 -51.69
C ILE A 7 -17.25 35.28 -50.95
N GLY A 8 -17.23 35.30 -49.61
CA GLY A 8 -18.25 35.86 -48.70
C GLY A 8 -17.66 35.92 -47.27
N TRP A 9 -17.43 37.05 -46.59
CA TRP A 9 -18.26 38.18 -46.06
C TRP A 9 -19.10 37.86 -44.80
N LEU A 10 -19.19 38.89 -43.94
CA LEU A 10 -19.85 39.08 -42.63
C LEU A 10 -18.97 38.78 -41.39
N GLY A 11 -18.68 39.68 -40.44
CA GLY A 11 -19.15 41.06 -40.17
C GLY A 11 -19.87 41.16 -38.81
N LEU A 12 -19.49 42.17 -38.00
CA LEU A 12 -20.21 42.79 -36.85
C LEU A 12 -20.28 41.99 -35.52
N ALA A 13 -20.36 42.56 -34.30
CA ALA A 13 -20.29 43.94 -33.78
C ALA A 13 -20.06 43.89 -32.25
N ILE A 14 -19.57 45.00 -31.69
CA ILE A 14 -19.40 45.30 -30.26
C ILE A 14 -20.74 45.75 -29.64
N GLY A 15 -20.96 45.50 -28.34
CA GLY A 15 -21.92 46.29 -27.55
C GLY A 15 -22.24 45.74 -26.15
N LEU A 16 -21.73 46.39 -25.09
CA LEU A 16 -22.29 46.33 -23.73
C LEU A 16 -23.65 47.03 -23.71
N LEU A 17 -24.58 46.57 -22.85
CA LEU A 17 -25.34 47.41 -21.90
C LEU A 17 -26.16 46.55 -20.94
N ALA A 18 -26.21 47.01 -19.69
CA ALA A 18 -26.90 46.41 -18.56
C ALA A 18 -28.43 46.52 -18.66
N ALA A 19 -29.14 45.51 -18.14
CA ALA A 19 -30.51 45.65 -17.68
C ALA A 19 -30.74 44.69 -16.50
N CYS A 20 -30.81 45.26 -15.31
CA CYS A 20 -31.17 44.61 -14.06
C CYS A 20 -32.69 44.76 -13.88
N SER A 21 -33.41 43.67 -13.59
CA SER A 21 -34.76 43.73 -13.01
C SER A 21 -35.12 42.40 -12.34
N PRO A 22 -36.03 42.44 -11.35
CA PRO A 22 -35.77 41.86 -10.04
C PRO A 22 -36.23 40.41 -9.95
N ARG A 23 -35.43 39.58 -9.28
CA ARG A 23 -35.87 38.26 -8.86
C ARG A 23 -36.79 38.46 -7.65
N SER A 24 -38.09 38.32 -7.88
CA SER A 24 -39.09 38.13 -6.83
C SER A 24 -38.58 37.07 -5.86
N ALA A 25 -38.36 37.48 -4.61
CA ALA A 25 -38.05 36.57 -3.51
C ALA A 25 -39.34 35.85 -3.12
N SER A 26 -39.45 34.59 -3.52
CA SER A 26 -40.36 33.65 -2.87
C SER A 26 -39.65 32.99 -1.68
N PRO A 27 -40.36 32.73 -0.58
CA PRO A 27 -39.75 32.37 0.70
C PRO A 27 -39.18 30.95 0.65
N LEU A 28 -37.97 30.79 1.19
CA LEU A 28 -37.30 29.49 1.27
C LEU A 28 -38.06 28.55 2.23
N PRO A 29 -38.26 27.27 1.85
CA PRO A 29 -38.73 26.22 2.75
C PRO A 29 -37.67 25.87 3.82
N PRO A 30 -38.09 25.32 4.98
CA PRO A 30 -37.25 25.16 6.18
C PRO A 30 -36.07 24.19 6.05
N ASP A 31 -35.95 23.47 4.93
CA ASP A 31 -34.90 22.45 4.75
C ASP A 31 -33.51 23.01 4.45
N LEU A 32 -33.37 24.33 4.28
CA LEU A 32 -32.07 25.00 4.13
C LEU A 32 -31.52 25.59 5.43
N ALA A 33 -32.15 25.35 6.59
CA ALA A 33 -31.61 25.75 7.89
C ALA A 33 -30.72 24.65 8.50
N THR A 34 -30.92 23.39 8.12
CA THR A 34 -30.19 22.24 8.69
C THR A 34 -28.77 22.13 8.11
N GLY A 35 -28.58 22.53 6.84
CA GLY A 35 -27.27 22.48 6.19
C GLY A 35 -26.25 23.45 6.80
N THR A 36 -26.69 24.65 7.21
CA THR A 36 -25.82 25.70 7.77
C THR A 36 -25.42 25.41 9.21
N ALA A 37 -26.29 24.80 10.02
CA ALA A 37 -25.97 24.41 11.40
C ALA A 37 -24.90 23.31 11.48
N VAL A 38 -24.92 22.33 10.56
CA VAL A 38 -23.94 21.24 10.53
C VAL A 38 -22.55 21.73 10.10
N VAL A 39 -22.50 22.70 9.19
CA VAL A 39 -21.23 23.32 8.77
C VAL A 39 -20.65 24.16 9.91
N SER A 40 -21.48 24.93 10.63
CA SER A 40 -21.00 25.72 11.77
C SER A 40 -20.50 24.86 12.94
N ALA A 41 -21.11 23.69 13.19
CA ALA A 41 -20.63 22.75 14.21
C ALA A 41 -19.29 22.09 13.84
N LYS A 42 -19.05 21.80 12.54
CA LYS A 42 -17.77 21.26 12.07
C LYS A 42 -16.60 22.24 12.23
N PHE A 43 -16.84 23.55 12.08
CA PHE A 43 -15.79 24.55 12.28
C PHE A 43 -15.49 24.83 13.75
N THR A 44 -16.46 24.68 14.66
CA THR A 44 -16.20 24.79 16.10
C THR A 44 -15.34 23.64 16.63
N GLN A 45 -15.53 22.40 16.15
CA GLN A 45 -14.68 21.26 16.54
C GLN A 45 -13.23 21.38 16.03
N ALA A 46 -13.01 22.06 14.89
CA ALA A 46 -11.66 22.34 14.41
C ALA A 46 -10.95 23.41 15.26
N ALA A 47 -11.70 24.39 15.80
CA ALA A 47 -11.16 25.40 16.70
C ALA A 47 -10.88 24.86 18.11
N GLU A 48 -11.69 23.93 18.62
CA GLU A 48 -11.52 23.35 19.96
C GLU A 48 -10.34 22.38 20.04
N LEU A 49 -9.95 21.75 18.92
CA LEU A 49 -8.68 21.01 18.80
C LEU A 49 -7.43 21.90 18.80
N THR A 50 -7.59 23.23 18.72
CA THR A 50 -6.47 24.19 18.78
C THR A 50 -6.29 24.77 20.19
N ALA A 51 -7.20 24.49 21.13
CA ALA A 51 -7.19 25.07 22.48
C ALA A 51 -6.37 24.28 23.51
N ASN A 52 -5.97 23.04 23.19
CA ASN A 52 -5.07 22.27 24.03
C ASN A 52 -3.66 22.31 23.42
N PRO A 53 -2.72 23.10 23.97
CA PRO A 53 -1.32 22.95 23.59
C PRO A 53 -0.91 21.51 23.91
N ILE A 54 -0.44 20.78 22.89
CA ILE A 54 0.30 19.53 23.09
C ILE A 54 1.41 19.89 24.09
N PRO A 55 1.46 19.32 25.30
CA PRO A 55 2.54 19.61 26.22
C PRO A 55 3.84 19.29 25.47
N PRO A 56 4.90 20.11 25.60
CA PRO A 56 6.16 19.95 24.84
C PRO A 56 6.85 18.59 25.04
N ASN A 57 6.27 17.73 25.89
CA ASN A 57 6.76 16.43 26.32
C ASN A 57 5.74 15.31 26.08
N ALA A 58 4.73 15.48 25.21
CA ALA A 58 3.88 14.37 24.77
C ALA A 58 4.71 13.42 23.89
N VAL A 59 5.60 12.66 24.52
CA VAL A 59 6.28 11.53 23.90
C VAL A 59 5.20 10.47 23.78
N GLU A 60 4.71 10.28 22.57
CA GLU A 60 3.87 9.15 22.23
C GLU A 60 4.66 7.88 22.54
N SER A 61 4.37 7.24 23.67
CA SER A 61 5.05 6.02 24.10
C SER A 61 4.49 4.86 23.29
N TYR A 62 5.15 4.52 22.19
CA TYR A 62 4.90 3.26 21.51
C TYR A 62 5.38 2.11 22.40
N PRO A 63 4.59 1.04 22.57
CA PRO A 63 5.05 -0.12 23.32
C PRO A 63 6.29 -0.68 22.62
N THR A 64 7.40 -0.77 23.35
CA THR A 64 8.55 -1.56 22.91
C THR A 64 8.15 -3.03 23.00
N LEU A 65 8.18 -3.74 21.87
CA LEU A 65 7.97 -5.18 21.84
C LEU A 65 9.07 -5.87 22.65
N ASP A 66 8.68 -6.73 23.58
CA ASP A 66 9.59 -7.59 24.33
C ASP A 66 9.91 -8.85 23.51
N TRP A 67 11.19 -8.99 23.16
CA TRP A 67 11.70 -10.08 22.32
C TRP A 67 12.40 -11.18 23.13
N THR A 68 12.40 -11.12 24.47
CA THR A 68 13.23 -11.97 25.33
C THR A 68 13.00 -13.48 25.12
N ASN A 69 11.79 -13.88 24.76
CA ASN A 69 11.42 -15.28 24.49
C ASN A 69 10.97 -15.50 23.04
N TRP A 70 11.37 -14.62 22.13
CA TRP A 70 11.01 -14.77 20.73
C TRP A 70 11.77 -15.93 20.10
N THR A 71 11.05 -16.75 19.34
CA THR A 71 11.60 -17.77 18.46
C THR A 71 10.82 -17.75 17.15
N PRO A 72 11.42 -18.17 16.03
CA PRO A 72 10.68 -18.41 14.80
C PRO A 72 9.46 -19.30 15.06
N ALA A 73 8.36 -19.03 14.35
CA ALA A 73 7.15 -19.82 14.46
C ALA A 73 7.36 -21.22 13.86
N THR A 74 6.59 -22.19 14.34
CA THR A 74 6.61 -23.55 13.79
C THR A 74 6.27 -23.51 12.29
N GLY A 75 7.15 -24.06 11.46
CA GLY A 75 6.98 -24.11 10.00
C GLY A 75 7.63 -22.94 9.25
N GLU A 76 8.26 -21.99 9.95
CA GLU A 76 9.18 -21.06 9.32
C GLU A 76 10.49 -21.77 8.96
N ILE A 77 11.04 -21.42 7.80
CA ILE A 77 12.34 -21.92 7.35
C ILE A 77 13.42 -21.07 8.02
N THR A 78 14.36 -21.73 8.68
CA THR A 78 15.44 -21.11 9.45
C THR A 78 16.81 -21.60 8.97
N ALA A 79 17.89 -21.08 9.54
CA ALA A 79 19.24 -21.55 9.24
C ALA A 79 19.44 -23.06 9.54
N ALA A 80 18.66 -23.63 10.47
CA ALA A 80 18.70 -25.06 10.77
C ALA A 80 18.21 -25.95 9.61
N ASP A 81 17.48 -25.36 8.66
CA ASP A 81 16.91 -26.04 7.50
C ASP A 81 17.84 -26.01 6.28
N ASN A 82 19.10 -25.61 6.45
CA ASN A 82 20.06 -25.55 5.35
C ASN A 82 20.18 -26.91 4.62
N GLY A 83 20.13 -26.87 3.29
CA GLY A 83 20.16 -28.03 2.40
C GLY A 83 18.82 -28.77 2.27
N GLN A 84 17.77 -28.34 2.95
CA GLN A 84 16.47 -29.00 2.89
C GLN A 84 15.69 -28.65 1.61
N THR A 85 14.77 -29.55 1.26
CA THR A 85 13.78 -29.33 0.20
C THR A 85 12.38 -29.29 0.79
N PHE A 86 11.64 -28.24 0.49
CA PHE A 86 10.25 -28.04 0.91
C PHE A 86 9.32 -28.20 -0.28
N GLU A 87 8.22 -28.92 -0.09
CA GLU A 87 7.14 -29.02 -1.08
C GLU A 87 5.92 -28.23 -0.59
N ILE A 88 5.42 -27.32 -1.42
CA ILE A 88 4.27 -26.47 -1.11
C ILE A 88 3.26 -26.46 -2.26
N GLY A 89 1.98 -26.29 -1.93
CA GLY A 89 0.94 -26.07 -2.93
C GLY A 89 0.95 -24.66 -3.50
N ILE A 90 0.29 -24.47 -4.64
CA ILE A 90 -0.09 -23.14 -5.13
C ILE A 90 -0.93 -22.44 -4.04
N THR A 91 -0.73 -21.13 -3.86
CA THR A 91 -1.30 -20.26 -2.80
C THR A 91 -0.78 -20.52 -1.38
N SER A 92 -0.05 -21.60 -1.13
CA SER A 92 0.61 -21.82 0.16
C SER A 92 1.71 -20.79 0.38
N ARG A 93 1.87 -20.37 1.63
CA ARG A 93 2.85 -19.35 2.04
C ARG A 93 3.95 -19.98 2.88
N ILE A 94 5.16 -19.50 2.67
CA ILE A 94 6.33 -19.82 3.50
C ILE A 94 6.98 -18.53 3.98
N SER A 95 7.54 -18.58 5.18
CA SER A 95 8.39 -17.53 5.74
C SER A 95 9.79 -18.09 5.90
N VAL A 96 10.79 -17.27 5.62
CA VAL A 96 12.20 -17.58 5.85
C VAL A 96 12.73 -16.53 6.82
N VAL A 97 13.25 -16.99 7.94
CA VAL A 97 13.71 -16.14 9.05
C VAL A 97 15.17 -16.44 9.35
N LEU A 98 16.02 -15.45 9.14
CA LEU A 98 17.47 -15.60 9.25
C LEU A 98 18.08 -14.47 10.08
N ASP A 99 19.17 -14.78 10.77
CA ASP A 99 19.98 -13.81 11.49
C ASP A 99 20.65 -12.87 10.46
N ALA A 100 20.42 -11.56 10.59
CA ALA A 100 20.86 -10.57 9.63
C ALA A 100 22.37 -10.32 9.66
N ALA A 101 23.05 -10.64 10.77
CA ALA A 101 24.50 -10.52 10.89
C ALA A 101 25.22 -11.70 10.21
N GLN A 102 24.63 -12.91 10.29
CA GLN A 102 25.16 -14.10 9.63
C GLN A 102 24.78 -14.19 8.15
N TYR A 103 23.54 -13.85 7.82
CA TYR A 103 22.95 -13.97 6.49
C TYR A 103 22.39 -12.63 6.03
N PRO A 104 23.20 -11.66 5.60
CA PRO A 104 22.68 -10.33 5.24
C PRO A 104 21.61 -10.40 4.15
N LEU A 105 20.47 -9.72 4.35
CA LEU A 105 19.37 -9.72 3.36
C LEU A 105 19.82 -9.27 1.96
N ALA A 106 20.82 -8.39 1.87
CA ALA A 106 21.39 -7.92 0.60
C ALA A 106 22.04 -9.04 -0.24
N ASN A 107 22.37 -10.17 0.39
CA ASN A 107 22.97 -11.34 -0.26
C ASN A 107 21.95 -12.43 -0.58
N LEU A 108 20.67 -12.22 -0.24
CA LEU A 108 19.61 -13.19 -0.50
C LEU A 108 19.30 -13.22 -2.00
N VAL A 109 19.43 -14.40 -2.61
CA VAL A 109 19.15 -14.62 -4.03
C VAL A 109 18.08 -15.69 -4.18
N LEU A 110 17.06 -15.39 -4.99
CA LEU A 110 16.01 -16.33 -5.36
C LEU A 110 16.14 -16.67 -6.85
N HIS A 111 16.26 -17.95 -7.15
CA HIS A 111 16.28 -18.47 -8.51
C HIS A 111 15.14 -19.46 -8.69
N CYS A 112 14.20 -19.15 -9.56
CA CYS A 112 13.04 -19.99 -9.83
C CYS A 112 12.97 -20.45 -11.28
N GLN A 113 12.42 -21.64 -11.49
CA GLN A 113 12.05 -22.15 -12.80
C GLN A 113 10.64 -22.77 -12.73
N PRO A 114 9.62 -22.17 -13.39
CA PRO A 114 9.66 -20.87 -14.08
C PRO A 114 9.98 -19.71 -13.12
N ALA A 115 10.41 -18.56 -13.65
CA ALA A 115 10.94 -17.44 -12.85
C ALA A 115 9.95 -16.88 -11.82
N ASP A 116 8.66 -17.08 -12.06
CA ASP A 116 7.52 -16.64 -11.27
C ASP A 116 6.84 -17.82 -10.54
N ALA A 117 7.54 -18.93 -10.29
CA ALA A 117 7.01 -20.03 -9.47
C ALA A 117 6.69 -19.60 -8.02
N LEU A 118 7.48 -18.66 -7.48
CA LEU A 118 7.22 -18.00 -6.20
C LEU A 118 6.99 -16.49 -6.39
N GLY A 119 6.03 -15.94 -5.65
CA GLY A 119 5.76 -14.51 -5.54
C GLY A 119 6.14 -13.98 -4.15
N GLY A 120 6.72 -12.78 -4.07
CA GLY A 120 7.10 -12.15 -2.80
C GLY A 120 5.91 -11.47 -2.10
N ILE A 121 5.86 -11.56 -0.77
CA ILE A 121 4.85 -10.91 0.08
C ILE A 121 5.51 -9.82 0.93
N THR A 122 5.00 -8.59 0.87
CA THR A 122 5.60 -7.41 1.53
C THR A 122 5.11 -7.13 2.94
N ASN A 123 3.92 -7.62 3.33
CA ASN A 123 3.37 -7.44 4.66
C ASN A 123 3.78 -8.60 5.58
N VAL A 124 5.04 -8.56 6.02
CA VAL A 124 5.64 -9.59 6.87
C VAL A 124 5.55 -9.24 8.35
N GLU A 125 5.61 -10.27 9.18
CA GLU A 125 5.50 -10.16 10.64
C GLU A 125 6.75 -9.45 11.21
N SER A 126 6.58 -8.70 12.29
CA SER A 126 7.73 -8.08 12.97
C SER A 126 8.53 -9.15 13.71
N VAL A 127 9.85 -9.12 13.51
CA VAL A 127 10.82 -9.99 14.18
C VAL A 127 11.78 -9.12 15.00
N PRO A 128 12.52 -9.70 15.96
CA PRO A 128 13.55 -8.98 16.70
C PRO A 128 14.58 -8.35 15.75
N PRO A 129 15.20 -7.21 16.11
CA PRO A 129 16.06 -6.44 15.21
C PRO A 129 17.27 -7.18 14.61
N GLN A 130 17.70 -8.27 15.25
CA GLN A 130 18.80 -9.11 14.76
C GLN A 130 18.38 -10.09 13.65
N TYR A 131 17.08 -10.28 13.44
CA TYR A 131 16.54 -11.14 12.38
C TYR A 131 15.89 -10.32 11.29
N TYR A 132 15.75 -10.92 10.11
CA TYR A 132 14.79 -10.45 9.11
C TYR A 132 13.91 -11.62 8.67
N VAL A 133 12.75 -11.29 8.12
CA VAL A 133 11.84 -12.25 7.51
C VAL A 133 11.57 -11.86 6.06
N VAL A 134 11.63 -12.85 5.18
CA VAL A 134 11.06 -12.76 3.83
C VAL A 134 9.95 -13.79 3.70
N ARG A 135 8.93 -13.46 2.92
CA ARG A 135 7.77 -14.32 2.75
C ARG A 135 7.46 -14.51 1.28
N TYR A 136 7.15 -15.75 0.91
CA TYR A 136 6.81 -16.12 -0.45
C TYR A 136 5.48 -16.87 -0.48
N GLU A 137 4.79 -16.80 -1.61
CA GLU A 137 3.65 -17.65 -1.94
C GLU A 137 3.91 -18.46 -3.20
N GLY A 138 3.41 -19.71 -3.22
CA GLY A 138 3.39 -20.53 -4.42
C GLY A 138 2.46 -19.92 -5.47
N VAL A 139 2.98 -19.54 -6.62
CA VAL A 139 2.20 -18.91 -7.70
C VAL A 139 1.83 -19.92 -8.78
N GLN A 140 2.78 -20.80 -9.15
CA GLN A 140 2.55 -21.86 -10.12
C GLN A 140 3.54 -23.01 -9.93
N PRO A 141 3.30 -24.20 -10.52
CA PRO A 141 4.20 -25.31 -10.37
C PRO A 141 5.61 -25.00 -10.89
N GLY A 142 6.61 -25.39 -10.11
CA GLY A 142 8.00 -25.05 -10.39
C GLY A 142 8.94 -25.42 -9.26
N GLN A 143 10.22 -25.10 -9.46
CA GLN A 143 11.24 -25.27 -8.44
C GLN A 143 12.03 -23.97 -8.28
N CYS A 144 12.26 -23.58 -7.03
CA CYS A 144 13.09 -22.45 -6.66
C CYS A 144 14.23 -22.88 -5.76
N SER A 145 15.40 -22.25 -5.90
CA SER A 145 16.46 -22.24 -4.90
C SER A 145 16.53 -20.85 -4.27
N LEU A 146 16.56 -20.81 -2.94
CA LEU A 146 16.76 -19.61 -2.16
C LEU A 146 18.12 -19.72 -1.45
N GLN A 147 19.02 -18.80 -1.75
CA GLN A 147 20.42 -18.84 -1.30
C GLN A 147 20.81 -17.56 -0.55
N ASN A 148 21.63 -17.69 0.49
CA ASN A 148 22.32 -16.58 1.15
C ASN A 148 23.63 -17.08 1.76
N GLY A 149 24.75 -16.86 1.10
CA GLY A 149 26.05 -17.38 1.55
C GLY A 149 26.09 -18.92 1.49
N ASP A 150 26.31 -19.56 2.63
CA ASP A 150 26.31 -21.02 2.80
C ASP A 150 24.93 -21.61 3.12
N PHE A 151 23.91 -20.76 3.31
CA PHE A 151 22.52 -21.19 3.43
C PHE A 151 21.89 -21.37 2.04
N GLU A 152 21.31 -22.53 1.79
CA GLU A 152 20.52 -22.84 0.60
C GLU A 152 19.34 -23.76 0.94
N VAL A 153 18.16 -23.44 0.41
CA VAL A 153 17.00 -24.34 0.45
C VAL A 153 16.36 -24.43 -0.94
N THR A 154 15.78 -25.60 -1.22
CA THR A 154 14.98 -25.80 -2.43
C THR A 154 13.49 -25.78 -2.09
N ILE A 155 12.68 -25.03 -2.84
CA ILE A 155 11.24 -25.00 -2.73
C ILE A 155 10.62 -25.55 -4.01
N LYS A 156 9.83 -26.61 -3.89
CA LYS A 156 9.04 -27.18 -4.97
C LYS A 156 7.59 -26.74 -4.81
N VAL A 157 7.09 -26.01 -5.79
CA VAL A 157 5.68 -25.65 -5.88
C VAL A 157 4.99 -26.73 -6.71
N VAL A 158 3.98 -27.38 -6.14
CA VAL A 158 3.20 -28.43 -6.81
C VAL A 158 1.76 -27.97 -7.01
N ALA A 159 1.13 -28.46 -8.08
CA ALA A 159 -0.32 -28.33 -8.21
C ALA A 159 -0.98 -29.05 -7.03
N GLN A 160 -1.99 -28.44 -6.41
CA GLN A 160 -2.80 -29.16 -5.44
C GLN A 160 -3.47 -30.37 -6.12
N PRO A 161 -3.57 -31.52 -5.44
CA PRO A 161 -4.31 -32.67 -5.94
C PRO A 161 -5.81 -32.37 -6.09
#